data_AF-Q4SYC1-F1
#
_entry.id   AF-Q4SYC1-F1
#
_cell.length_a   1.000
_cell.length_b   1.000
_cell.length_c   1.000
_cell.angle_alpha   90.00
_cell.angle_beta   90.00
_cell.angle_gamma   90.00
#
_symmetry.space_group_name_H-M   'P 1'
#
loop_
_entity.id
_entity.type
_entity.pdbx_description
1 polymer ?
#
loop_
_entity_poly.entity_id
_entity_poly.type
_entity_poly.pdbx_seq_one_letter_code
_entity_poly.pdbx_strand_id
1 'polypeptide(L)'
;APNNTCDDNSFRCNNKVCVPQRFVCDRDDDCGDGSDESVEFYRSCGSEEFRCRDGRCLLSSQWECDGYADCPDHSDELPLNLKCLAA
;
A
#
# COMPACT_ATOMS: atom_id res chain seq x y z
N ALA A 1 -11.38 13.03 30.15
CA ALA A 1 -12.43 12.92 29.12
C ALA A 1 -11.90 12.00 28.04
N PRO A 2 -12.57 10.87 27.70
CA PRO A 2 -12.09 10.05 26.61
C PRO A 2 -12.39 10.79 25.30
N ASN A 3 -11.34 11.03 24.54
CA ASN A 3 -11.33 11.86 23.34
C ASN A 3 -12.15 11.15 22.26
N ASN A 4 -13.24 11.78 21.80
CA ASN A 4 -14.20 11.22 20.84
C ASN A 4 -13.73 11.36 19.37
N THR A 5 -12.43 11.32 19.16
CA THR A 5 -11.77 11.38 17.85
C THR A 5 -10.63 10.39 17.93
N CYS A 6 -10.59 9.44 16.99
CA CYS A 6 -9.58 8.38 16.89
C CYS A 6 -8.19 8.85 17.38
N ASP A 7 -7.46 8.01 18.14
CA ASP A 7 -6.09 8.27 18.57
C ASP A 7 -5.20 8.79 17.43
N ASP A 8 -4.21 9.64 17.73
CA ASP A 8 -3.27 10.21 16.74
C ASP A 8 -2.63 9.15 15.81
N ASN A 9 -2.53 7.90 16.27
CA ASN A 9 -1.92 6.78 15.55
C ASN A 9 -2.95 5.80 14.96
N SER A 10 -4.18 6.28 14.74
CA SER A 10 -5.27 5.49 14.17
C SER A 10 -5.89 6.16 12.95
N PHE A 11 -6.30 5.32 12.01
CA PHE A 11 -6.95 5.67 10.77
C PHE A 11 -8.46 5.59 10.95
N ARG A 12 -9.18 6.60 10.42
CA ARG A 12 -10.64 6.63 10.46
C ARG A 12 -11.20 6.15 9.13
N CYS A 13 -11.82 4.98 9.16
CA CYS A 13 -12.55 4.34 8.07
C CYS A 13 -13.74 5.20 7.58
N ASN A 14 -14.30 4.89 6.40
CA ASN A 14 -15.48 5.61 5.89
C ASN A 14 -16.73 5.35 6.74
N ASN A 15 -16.88 4.14 7.29
CA ASN A 15 -17.89 3.80 8.28
C ASN A 15 -17.66 4.41 9.67
N LYS A 16 -16.62 5.25 9.85
CA LYS A 16 -16.20 5.93 11.09
C LYS A 16 -15.64 5.00 12.17
N VAL A 17 -15.32 3.75 11.82
CA VAL A 17 -14.48 2.88 12.65
C VAL A 17 -13.06 3.46 12.70
N CYS A 18 -12.39 3.30 13.84
CA CYS A 18 -10.99 3.67 13.99
C CYS A 18 -10.16 2.39 14.04
N VAL A 19 -9.24 2.21 13.11
CA VAL A 19 -8.28 1.10 13.11
C VAL A 19 -6.88 1.64 13.34
N PRO A 20 -5.98 0.92 14.03
CA PRO A 20 -4.57 1.29 14.12
C PRO A 20 -3.96 1.59 12.75
N GLN A 21 -3.10 2.61 12.63
CA GLN A 21 -2.49 2.97 11.35
C GLN A 21 -1.63 1.85 10.73
N ARG A 22 -1.19 0.89 11.55
CA ARG A 22 -0.48 -0.33 11.12
C ARG A 22 -1.36 -1.36 10.38
N PHE A 23 -2.68 -1.24 10.52
CA PHE A 23 -3.70 -2.08 9.88
C PHE A 23 -4.26 -1.42 8.61
N VAL A 24 -3.75 -0.25 8.26
CA VAL A 24 -4.09 0.37 6.98
C VAL A 24 -3.21 -0.27 5.92
N CYS A 25 -3.84 -0.83 4.89
CA CYS A 25 -3.17 -1.43 3.75
C CYS A 25 -2.32 -2.66 4.13
N ASP A 26 -2.81 -3.47 5.07
CA ASP A 26 -2.15 -4.68 5.56
C ASP A 26 -2.74 -5.99 4.99
N ARG A 27 -3.76 -5.86 4.12
CA ARG A 27 -4.55 -6.93 3.47
C ARG A 27 -5.65 -7.56 4.34
N ASP A 28 -5.94 -7.03 5.52
CA ASP A 28 -7.11 -7.40 6.31
C ASP A 28 -8.15 -6.28 6.28
N ASP A 29 -9.43 -6.64 6.23
CA ASP A 29 -10.51 -5.65 6.34
C ASP A 29 -10.80 -5.39 7.82
N ASP A 30 -9.90 -4.63 8.46
CA ASP A 30 -10.07 -4.22 9.86
C ASP A 30 -11.18 -3.18 10.01
N CYS A 31 -11.45 -2.39 8.96
CA CYS A 31 -12.57 -1.47 8.95
C CYS A 31 -13.94 -2.17 8.88
N GLY A 32 -14.03 -3.35 8.27
CA GLY A 32 -15.27 -4.06 7.95
C GLY A 32 -16.06 -3.46 6.77
N ASP A 33 -15.52 -2.42 6.13
CA ASP A 33 -16.03 -1.79 4.91
C ASP A 33 -14.96 -1.67 3.81
N GLY A 34 -13.77 -2.22 4.04
CA GLY A 34 -12.60 -2.21 3.15
C GLY A 34 -11.95 -0.85 2.96
N SER A 35 -12.28 0.16 3.79
CA SER A 35 -11.78 1.52 3.61
C SER A 35 -10.29 1.67 3.92
N ASP A 36 -9.79 0.90 4.88
CA ASP A 36 -8.37 0.74 5.23
C ASP A 36 -7.57 0.05 4.15
N GLU A 37 -8.19 -0.85 3.39
CA GLU A 37 -7.59 -1.53 2.25
C GLU A 37 -7.80 -0.82 0.91
N SER A 38 -8.31 0.41 0.94
CA SER A 38 -8.53 1.19 -0.27
C SER A 38 -7.21 1.59 -0.93
N VAL A 39 -7.11 1.37 -2.24
CA VAL A 39 -5.95 1.77 -3.08
C VAL A 39 -5.69 3.28 -3.03
N GLU A 40 -6.70 4.09 -2.68
CA GLU A 40 -6.51 5.54 -2.45
C GLU A 40 -5.74 5.86 -1.16
N PHE A 41 -5.72 4.96 -0.18
CA PHE A 41 -5.02 5.11 1.09
C PHE A 41 -3.68 4.40 1.16
N TYR A 42 -3.39 3.48 0.22
CA TYR A 42 -2.02 3.08 -0.06
C TYR A 42 -1.24 4.36 -0.33
N ARG A 43 -0.24 4.66 0.52
CA ARG A 43 0.59 5.85 0.37
C ARG A 43 0.95 5.96 -1.10
N SER A 44 0.69 7.13 -1.69
CA SER A 44 1.28 7.46 -2.99
C SER A 44 2.77 7.20 -2.84
N CYS A 45 3.27 6.16 -3.50
CA CYS A 45 4.68 5.79 -3.41
C CYS A 45 5.51 7.03 -3.71
N GLY A 46 6.57 7.24 -2.93
CA GLY A 46 7.49 8.33 -3.14
C GLY A 46 8.04 8.32 -4.55
N SER A 47 8.59 9.46 -4.99
CA SER A 47 9.06 9.64 -6.36
C SER A 47 10.13 8.61 -6.80
N GLU A 48 10.81 8.00 -5.84
CA GLU A 48 11.88 7.00 -6.03
C GLU A 48 11.42 5.57 -5.69
N GLU A 49 10.13 5.38 -5.39
CA GLU A 49 9.54 4.11 -4.97
C GLU A 49 8.68 3.52 -6.10
N PHE A 50 8.77 2.20 -6.33
CA PHE A 50 7.94 1.52 -7.32
C PHE A 50 6.62 1.06 -6.68
N ARG A 51 5.49 1.26 -7.37
CA ARG A 51 4.19 0.77 -6.92
C ARG A 51 3.87 -0.58 -7.54
N CYS A 52 3.86 -1.63 -6.73
CA CYS A 52 3.31 -2.94 -7.08
C CYS A 52 1.86 -2.81 -7.55
N ARG A 53 1.38 -3.79 -8.32
CA ARG A 53 0.01 -3.81 -8.83
C ARG A 53 -1.02 -3.95 -7.71
N ASP A 54 -0.65 -4.62 -6.64
CA ASP A 54 -1.40 -4.78 -5.39
C ASP A 54 -1.44 -3.48 -4.55
N GLY A 55 -0.76 -2.41 -4.98
CA GLY A 55 -0.76 -1.10 -4.31
C GLY A 55 0.43 -0.87 -3.38
N ARG A 56 1.20 -1.91 -3.04
CA ARG A 56 2.41 -1.80 -2.21
C ARG A 56 3.48 -0.94 -2.86
N CYS A 57 4.28 -0.27 -2.05
CA CYS A 57 5.44 0.49 -2.49
C CYS A 57 6.73 -0.25 -2.16
N LEU A 58 7.56 -0.47 -3.18
CA LEU A 58 8.95 -0.84 -2.99
C LEU A 58 9.75 0.42 -2.66
N LEU A 59 10.45 0.41 -1.53
CA LEU A 59 11.21 1.56 -1.01
C LEU A 59 12.36 1.99 -1.93
N SER A 60 12.68 1.20 -2.96
CA SER A 60 13.73 1.47 -3.92
C SER A 60 13.30 1.11 -5.34
N SER A 61 13.42 2.07 -6.27
CA SER A 61 13.24 1.82 -7.71
C SER A 61 14.30 0.86 -8.29
N GLN A 62 15.36 0.51 -7.54
CA GLN A 62 16.34 -0.47 -8.01
C GLN A 62 15.81 -1.91 -7.96
N TRP A 63 14.71 -2.13 -7.23
CA TRP A 63 13.99 -3.41 -7.13
C TRP A 63 12.94 -3.55 -8.23
N GLU A 64 12.88 -2.59 -9.14
CA GLU A 64 12.09 -2.68 -10.36
C GLU A 64 12.97 -3.31 -11.45
N CYS A 65 12.61 -4.50 -11.92
CA CYS A 65 13.31 -5.22 -13.00
C CYS A 65 14.74 -5.66 -12.64
N ASP A 66 14.96 -6.04 -11.39
CA ASP A 66 16.26 -6.48 -10.88
C ASP A 66 16.46 -8.00 -11.01
N GLY A 67 15.43 -8.71 -11.48
CA GLY A 67 15.40 -10.16 -11.65
C GLY A 67 14.85 -10.92 -10.45
N TYR A 68 14.43 -10.23 -9.38
CA TYR A 68 13.82 -10.79 -8.18
C TYR A 68 12.42 -10.25 -7.96
N ALA A 69 11.49 -11.13 -7.58
CA ALA A 69 10.14 -10.71 -7.23
C ALA A 69 10.12 -10.13 -5.81
N ASP A 70 10.27 -8.82 -5.70
CA ASP A 70 10.12 -8.05 -4.47
C ASP A 70 8.65 -7.70 -4.21
N CYS A 71 7.86 -7.52 -5.26
CA CYS A 71 6.41 -7.47 -5.12
C CYS A 71 5.85 -8.87 -4.88
N PRO A 72 4.93 -9.05 -3.91
CA PRO A 72 4.25 -10.34 -3.68
C PRO A 72 3.35 -10.78 -4.85
N ASP A 73 3.00 -9.87 -5.76
CA ASP A 73 2.30 -10.14 -7.03
C ASP A 73 3.26 -10.31 -8.23
N HIS A 74 4.57 -10.21 -7.97
CA HIS A 74 5.69 -10.24 -8.93
C HIS A 74 5.63 -9.15 -10.00
N SER A 75 4.80 -8.12 -9.79
CA SER A 75 4.44 -7.14 -10.80
C SER A 75 5.52 -6.10 -11.07
N ASP A 76 6.53 -6.03 -10.21
CA ASP A 76 7.83 -5.40 -10.45
C ASP A 76 8.62 -6.11 -11.56
N GLU A 77 8.55 -7.43 -11.66
CA GLU A 77 9.30 -8.26 -12.63
C GLU A 77 8.48 -8.73 -13.83
N LEU A 78 7.19 -8.42 -13.88
CA LEU A 78 6.34 -8.86 -14.99
C LEU A 78 6.74 -8.17 -16.30
N PRO A 79 6.66 -8.87 -17.46
CA PRO A 79 6.84 -8.25 -18.78
C PRO A 79 5.74 -7.23 -19.14
N LEU A 80 4.72 -7.04 -18.29
CA LEU A 80 3.79 -5.92 -18.40
C LEU A 80 4.35 -4.62 -17.80
N ASN A 81 5.45 -4.68 -17.04
CA ASN A 81 6.18 -3.49 -16.60
C ASN A 81 6.99 -2.95 -17.79
N LEU A 82 6.50 -1.84 -18.37
CA LEU A 82 7.11 -1.18 -19.53
C LEU A 82 8.57 -0.74 -19.28
N LYS A 83 8.99 -0.57 -18.02
CA LYS A 83 10.38 -0.28 -17.70
C LYS A 83 11.28 -1.51 -17.81
N CYS A 84 10.78 -2.71 -17.50
CA CYS A 84 11.53 -3.95 -17.70
C CYS A 84 11.69 -4.28 -19.18
N LEU A 85 10.70 -3.89 -19.99
CA LEU A 85 10.72 -4.11 -21.44
C LEU A 85 11.67 -3.16 -22.20
N ALA A 86 12.11 -2.09 -21.54
CA ALA A 86 12.96 -1.04 -22.12
C ALA A 86 14.43 -1.13 -21.71
N ALA A 87 14.82 -2.15 -20.93
CA ALA A 87 16.19 -2.43 -20.48
C ALA A 87 16.95 -3.36 -21.45
#